data_AF-A0A1H3MGC4-F1
#
_entry.id   AF-A0A1H3MGC4-F1
#
_cell.length_a   1.000
_cell.length_b   1.000
_cell.length_c   1.000
_cell.angle_alpha   90.00
_cell.angle_beta   90.00
_cell.angle_gamma   90.00
#
_symmetry.space_group_name_H-M   'P 1'
#
loop_
_entity.id
_entity.type
_entity.pdbx_description
1 polymer ?
#
loop_
_entity_poly.entity_id
_entity_poly.type
_entity_poly.pdbx_seq_one_letter_code
_entity_poly.pdbx_strand_id
1 'polypeptide(L)'
;MGLKFTGSYEELRGKLSSLGGEWDESQANKKVLQLNGGVMNWFETTGSIHFQGKGDGKVQLESSVPNLLYPEEIGGIEPIAVSATSLVSAIQASSISKSDSLERKYLTSGVNEGELIVGIVSAVGTESNRVIAPLTDRLRGFLYTVEEIRVSSILPAFPGGSEYERIKHYMGAGDALREKSKNNAILAAGVAKKIAEKRITGKGKRAYIVNSLKHPREVEFLRKVYADGFYLIGIHADEKRRYKYLTDDKGCKQEQAKELIKIDEDESFDHGQKTRDTYHLADFFLNLGKNDDQVKNRLQRFLELIFSHPYKNPTFDEFAMFMAFNSSVRSGDLSRQVGAVISRDKQIIATGANDVPKSGGGLYWAEIDPATGEVIDQPDGKDYTREGDSNKQAQAEIVQEIAQALLTKGLVNAEQEFDVARVLKESKISDLTEFGRVVHAEMDALLSCSRAGIPTVGTTLYCTTFPCHNCAKHIIASGVTRVVYVEPYPKSRALDFHSESVQLRSEFDSSSEDNKLIAFEPFIGVGPRRFLDLFSMSLGAGSKLRRKDKNGSTLDWDKTTAPIRTPLISKSYLEIEKAASEIWDEYSETDKPF
;
A
#
# COMPACT_ATOMS: atom_id res chain seq x y z
N MET A 1 33.34 1.93 17.75
CA MET A 1 34.38 0.98 18.24
C MET A 1 34.19 0.86 19.74
N GLY A 2 34.02 -0.34 20.30
CA GLY A 2 33.96 -0.51 21.75
C GLY A 2 35.35 -0.41 22.35
N LEU A 3 35.51 0.29 23.48
CA LEU A 3 36.79 0.39 24.19
C LEU A 3 37.22 -1.00 24.65
N LYS A 4 38.46 -1.39 24.34
CA LYS A 4 39.05 -2.66 24.76
C LYS A 4 40.37 -2.39 25.47
N PHE A 5 40.76 -3.28 26.37
CA PHE A 5 42.06 -3.35 27.01
C PHE A 5 42.44 -4.82 27.16
N THR A 6 43.53 -5.24 26.50
CA THR A 6 43.96 -6.64 26.39
C THR A 6 45.10 -7.02 27.35
N GLY A 7 45.48 -6.13 28.27
CA GLY A 7 46.48 -6.41 29.31
C GLY A 7 45.90 -7.20 30.49
N SER A 8 46.75 -7.50 31.47
CA SER A 8 46.36 -8.15 32.74
C SER A 8 45.49 -7.25 33.60
N TYR A 9 44.77 -7.83 34.56
CA TYR A 9 43.97 -7.07 35.52
C TYR A 9 44.84 -6.13 36.37
N GLU A 10 46.04 -6.57 36.76
CA GLU A 10 47.00 -5.78 37.52
C GLU A 10 47.45 -4.53 36.74
N GLU A 11 47.69 -4.67 35.44
CA GLU A 11 48.02 -3.55 34.56
C GLU A 11 46.83 -2.59 34.38
N LEU A 12 45.62 -3.12 34.20
CA LEU A 12 44.41 -2.29 34.10
C LEU A 12 44.19 -1.49 35.38
N ARG A 13 44.29 -2.14 36.53
CA ARG A 13 44.15 -1.53 37.85
C ARG A 13 45.23 -0.49 38.13
N GLY A 14 46.47 -0.76 37.70
CA GLY A 14 47.59 0.19 37.78
C GLY A 14 47.35 1.44 36.93
N LYS A 15 46.89 1.28 35.68
CA LYS A 15 46.61 2.42 34.79
C LYS A 15 45.44 3.30 35.26
N LEU A 16 44.45 2.70 35.92
CA LEU A 16 43.25 3.39 36.40
C LEU A 16 43.30 3.81 37.87
N SER A 17 44.45 3.65 38.54
CA SER A 17 44.58 3.90 39.98
C SER A 17 44.30 5.35 40.38
N SER A 18 44.50 6.30 39.46
CA SER A 18 44.26 7.73 39.67
C SER A 18 42.78 8.12 39.74
N LEU A 19 41.86 7.23 39.32
CA LEU A 19 40.41 7.49 39.36
C LEU A 19 39.80 7.36 40.75
N GLY A 20 40.48 6.67 41.68
CA GLY A 20 40.04 6.53 43.07
C GLY A 20 38.74 5.75 43.30
N GLY A 21 38.29 4.95 42.32
CA GLY A 21 37.08 4.11 42.44
C GLY A 21 37.34 2.77 43.15
N GLU A 22 36.27 2.14 43.64
CA GLU A 22 36.32 0.83 44.30
C GLU A 22 36.18 -0.30 43.28
N TRP A 23 37.04 -1.31 43.40
CA TRP A 23 37.00 -2.51 42.55
C TRP A 23 36.25 -3.65 43.24
N ASP A 24 35.27 -4.21 42.53
CA ASP A 24 34.61 -5.47 42.86
C ASP A 24 35.16 -6.59 41.97
N GLU A 25 35.74 -7.60 42.63
CA GLU A 25 36.41 -8.75 42.03
C GLU A 25 35.69 -10.08 42.30
N SER A 26 34.45 -10.02 42.83
CA SER A 26 33.66 -11.19 43.24
C SER A 26 33.35 -12.17 42.10
N GLN A 27 33.46 -11.72 40.84
CA GLN A 27 33.21 -12.53 39.65
C GLN A 27 34.52 -12.91 38.95
N ALA A 28 34.69 -14.20 38.64
CA ALA A 28 35.95 -14.73 38.10
C ALA A 28 36.36 -14.12 36.75
N ASN A 29 35.41 -13.87 35.84
CA ASN A 29 35.71 -13.39 34.47
C ASN A 29 35.32 -11.92 34.22
N LYS A 30 35.01 -11.17 35.29
CA LYS A 30 34.50 -9.80 35.19
C LYS A 30 34.99 -8.97 36.37
N LYS A 31 35.65 -7.85 36.08
CA LYS A 31 36.10 -6.89 37.08
C LYS A 31 35.29 -5.62 36.95
N VAL A 32 34.82 -5.08 38.08
CA VAL A 32 33.90 -3.94 38.09
C VAL A 32 34.51 -2.80 38.88
N LEU A 33 34.66 -1.64 38.25
CA LEU A 33 35.09 -0.41 38.91
C LEU A 33 33.88 0.51 39.13
N GLN A 34 33.64 0.91 40.37
CA GLN A 34 32.57 1.82 40.75
C GLN A 34 33.14 3.19 41.16
N LEU A 35 32.59 4.26 40.60
CA LEU A 35 32.98 5.64 40.90
C LEU A 35 31.78 6.56 40.83
N ASN A 36 31.43 7.23 41.95
CA ASN A 36 30.37 8.24 42.02
C ASN A 36 29.04 7.82 41.34
N GLY A 37 28.62 6.54 41.50
CA GLY A 37 27.42 5.97 40.90
C GLY A 37 27.54 5.54 39.43
N GLY A 38 28.71 5.74 38.80
CA GLY A 38 29.09 5.16 37.53
C GLY A 38 29.74 3.78 37.71
N VAL A 39 29.55 2.89 36.74
CA VAL A 39 30.06 1.52 36.77
C VAL A 39 30.80 1.22 35.46
N MET A 40 32.05 0.78 35.56
CA MET A 40 32.82 0.25 34.45
C MET A 40 32.99 -1.26 34.61
N ASN A 41 32.56 -2.03 33.61
CA ASN A 41 32.75 -3.47 33.55
C ASN A 41 33.88 -3.80 32.59
N TRP A 42 34.87 -4.57 33.02
CA TRP A 42 35.92 -5.15 32.18
C TRP A 42 35.83 -6.67 32.18
N PHE A 43 35.89 -7.28 30.99
CA PHE A 43 35.79 -8.72 30.79
C PHE A 43 37.14 -9.30 30.37
N GLU A 44 37.75 -10.09 31.25
CA GLU A 44 39.11 -10.60 31.12
C GLU A 44 39.30 -11.46 29.84
N THR A 45 38.29 -12.24 29.44
CA THR A 45 38.38 -13.11 28.24
C THR A 45 38.37 -12.36 26.91
N THR A 46 37.81 -11.14 26.86
CA THR A 46 37.62 -10.38 25.61
C THR A 46 38.33 -9.03 25.61
N GLY A 47 38.84 -8.62 26.78
CA GLY A 47 39.36 -7.29 27.05
C GLY A 47 38.32 -6.16 26.94
N SER A 48 37.03 -6.47 26.79
CA SER A 48 36.02 -5.45 26.49
C SER A 48 35.65 -4.61 27.72
N ILE A 49 35.54 -3.29 27.54
CA ILE A 49 35.14 -2.32 28.57
C ILE A 49 33.76 -1.76 28.25
N HIS A 50 32.85 -1.80 29.23
CA HIS A 50 31.49 -1.27 29.11
C HIS A 50 31.15 -0.36 30.28
N PHE A 51 30.61 0.83 29.99
CA PHE A 51 30.17 1.79 30.99
C PHE A 51 28.66 1.71 31.21
N GLN A 52 28.25 1.70 32.48
CA GLN A 52 26.86 1.64 32.94
C GLN A 52 26.67 2.66 34.08
N GLY A 53 25.41 2.92 34.45
CA GLY A 53 25.04 3.93 35.46
C GLY A 53 24.36 5.17 34.87
N LYS A 54 24.06 6.15 35.73
CA LYS A 54 23.42 7.43 35.39
C LYS A 54 24.11 8.57 36.16
N GLY A 55 24.16 9.77 35.57
CA GLY A 55 24.73 10.97 36.20
C GLY A 55 26.24 11.14 35.97
N ASP A 56 26.86 12.04 36.74
CA ASP A 56 28.23 12.54 36.54
C ASP A 56 29.31 11.46 36.60
N GLY A 57 29.13 10.42 37.41
CA GLY A 57 30.09 9.30 37.53
C GLY A 57 30.26 8.50 36.24
N LYS A 58 29.19 8.32 35.43
CA LYS A 58 29.31 7.64 34.14
C LYS A 58 30.09 8.48 33.13
N VAL A 59 29.80 9.79 33.07
CA VAL A 59 30.47 10.73 32.17
C VAL A 59 31.95 10.85 32.51
N GLN A 60 32.29 10.84 33.80
CA GLN A 60 33.68 10.85 34.28
C GLN A 60 34.45 9.58 33.86
N LEU A 61 33.83 8.40 33.97
CA LEU A 61 34.43 7.14 33.55
C LEU A 61 34.60 7.07 32.02
N GLU A 62 33.60 7.49 31.25
CA GLU A 62 33.65 7.50 29.77
C GLU A 62 34.71 8.46 29.22
N SER A 63 34.99 9.57 29.90
CA SER A 63 36.02 10.52 29.49
C SER A 63 37.42 10.14 29.97
N SER A 64 37.56 9.66 31.21
CA SER A 64 38.88 9.50 31.85
C SER A 64 39.52 8.15 31.56
N VAL A 65 38.73 7.07 31.43
CA VAL A 65 39.27 5.72 31.22
C VAL A 65 40.00 5.59 29.87
N PRO A 66 39.48 6.08 28.73
CA PRO A 66 40.24 6.04 27.48
C PRO A 66 41.59 6.79 27.58
N ASN A 67 41.59 7.98 28.17
CA ASN A 67 42.78 8.83 28.32
C ASN A 67 43.88 8.16 29.15
N LEU A 68 43.50 7.43 30.20
CA LEU A 68 44.44 6.72 31.07
C LEU A 68 44.97 5.42 30.46
N LEU A 69 44.16 4.74 29.65
CA LEU A 69 44.58 3.50 29.00
C LEU A 69 45.47 3.75 27.79
N TYR A 70 45.19 4.83 27.04
CA TYR A 70 45.81 5.17 25.76
C TYR A 70 46.24 6.65 25.70
N PRO A 71 47.17 7.11 26.56
CA PRO A 71 47.59 8.51 26.64
C PRO A 71 48.29 9.01 25.36
N GLU A 72 48.94 8.13 24.59
CA GLU A 72 49.64 8.49 23.34
C GLU A 72 48.71 8.64 22.13
N GLU A 73 47.51 8.06 22.14
CA GLU A 73 46.53 8.22 21.05
C GLU A 73 45.74 9.55 21.14
N ILE A 74 45.85 10.27 22.26
CA ILE A 74 45.11 11.50 22.57
C ILE A 74 46.06 12.69 22.80
N GLY A 75 47.38 12.48 22.65
CA GLY A 75 48.43 13.49 22.75
C GLY A 75 48.47 14.44 21.54
N GLY A 76 47.46 15.29 21.40
CA GLY A 76 47.36 16.31 20.35
C GLY A 76 46.51 17.53 20.70
N ILE A 77 46.23 17.77 21.98
CA ILE A 77 45.51 18.98 22.43
C ILE A 77 46.12 19.46 23.76
N GLU A 78 46.94 20.50 23.70
CA GLU A 78 47.30 21.28 24.90
C GLU A 78 46.16 22.23 25.30
N PRO A 79 45.95 22.50 26.61
CA PRO A 79 44.89 23.38 27.07
C PRO A 79 45.33 24.85 27.03
N ILE A 80 44.74 25.64 26.12
CA ILE A 80 44.90 27.10 26.13
C ILE A 80 43.99 27.69 27.23
N ALA A 81 44.62 28.39 28.17
CA ALA A 81 43.95 29.19 29.19
C ALA A 81 43.09 30.30 28.54
N VAL A 82 41.79 30.31 28.83
CA VAL A 82 40.85 31.32 28.32
C VAL A 82 40.88 32.54 29.23
N SER A 83 41.49 33.64 28.75
CA SER A 83 41.21 34.98 29.24
C SER A 83 39.95 35.50 28.54
N ALA A 84 38.90 35.71 29.32
CA ALA A 84 37.60 36.17 28.86
C ALA A 84 37.63 37.67 28.50
N THR A 85 38.13 38.07 27.32
CA THR A 85 37.85 39.43 26.78
C THR A 85 38.11 39.70 25.28
N SER A 86 38.24 38.69 24.40
CA SER A 86 38.45 38.97 22.95
C SER A 86 37.67 38.09 21.96
N LEU A 87 36.53 37.55 22.38
CA LEU A 87 35.63 36.68 21.58
C LEU A 87 34.48 37.44 20.90
N VAL A 88 34.74 38.58 20.23
CA VAL A 88 33.67 39.32 19.54
C VAL A 88 33.95 39.67 18.06
N SER A 89 35.11 39.39 17.45
CA SER A 89 35.33 39.87 16.07
C SER A 89 36.18 39.04 15.11
N ALA A 90 36.50 37.77 15.39
CA ALA A 90 37.33 36.96 14.48
C ALA A 90 36.92 35.49 14.29
N ILE A 91 35.64 35.14 14.50
CA ILE A 91 35.03 33.86 14.04
C ILE A 91 33.81 34.19 13.16
N GLN A 92 34.03 35.11 12.21
CA GLN A 92 33.10 35.41 11.12
C GLN A 92 33.84 35.30 9.78
N ALA A 93 34.52 34.18 9.56
CA ALA A 93 34.88 33.66 8.23
C ALA A 93 35.32 32.20 8.40
N SER A 94 34.72 31.29 7.63
CA SER A 94 34.96 29.82 7.59
C SER A 94 34.28 28.94 8.65
N SER A 95 32.95 28.85 8.59
CA SER A 95 32.19 27.59 8.66
C SER A 95 30.70 27.92 8.67
N ILE A 96 30.18 28.32 7.51
CA ILE A 96 28.74 28.21 7.27
C ILE A 96 28.46 26.71 7.20
N SER A 97 27.97 26.11 8.29
CA SER A 97 27.29 24.82 8.21
C SER A 97 26.03 25.04 7.36
N LYS A 98 26.15 24.92 6.03
CA LYS A 98 25.00 24.95 5.14
C LYS A 98 24.05 23.83 5.59
N SER A 99 22.83 24.18 5.97
CA SER A 99 21.77 23.20 6.16
C SER A 99 21.66 22.38 4.88
N ASP A 100 21.80 21.07 4.97
CA ASP A 100 21.71 20.19 3.80
C ASP A 100 20.37 20.43 3.10
N SER A 101 20.41 20.85 1.83
CA SER A 101 19.20 21.26 1.09
C SER A 101 18.27 20.07 0.87
N LEU A 102 17.01 20.31 0.51
CA LEU A 102 16.03 19.23 0.31
C LEU A 102 16.49 18.25 -0.79
N GLU A 103 17.07 18.79 -1.86
CA GLU A 103 17.60 18.06 -3.01
C GLU A 103 18.77 17.16 -2.60
N ARG A 104 19.69 17.68 -1.77
CA ARG A 104 20.85 16.92 -1.29
C ARG A 104 20.45 15.83 -0.31
N LYS A 105 19.51 16.12 0.60
CA LYS A 105 18.91 15.11 1.48
C LYS A 105 18.23 14.00 0.68
N TYR A 106 17.51 14.36 -0.39
CA TYR A 106 16.87 13.37 -1.25
C TYR A 106 17.87 12.43 -1.93
N LEU A 107 18.98 12.97 -2.43
CA LEU A 107 20.04 12.19 -3.08
C LEU A 107 20.86 11.32 -2.12
N THR A 108 20.86 11.63 -0.81
CA THR A 108 21.80 11.02 0.16
C THR A 108 21.11 10.33 1.33
N SER A 109 20.56 11.10 2.28
CA SER A 109 20.08 10.62 3.58
C SER A 109 18.60 10.22 3.62
N GLY A 110 17.82 10.63 2.62
CA GLY A 110 16.37 10.53 2.57
C GLY A 110 15.66 11.77 3.12
N VAL A 111 14.36 11.90 2.80
CA VAL A 111 13.53 13.06 3.15
C VAL A 111 12.44 12.63 4.14
N ASN A 112 12.32 13.37 5.25
CA ASN A 112 11.32 13.12 6.30
C ASN A 112 10.22 14.22 6.35
N GLU A 113 10.49 15.40 5.77
CA GLU A 113 9.60 16.57 5.86
C GLU A 113 8.59 16.69 4.70
N GLY A 114 8.52 15.70 3.80
CA GLY A 114 7.65 15.73 2.64
C GLY A 114 6.15 15.71 2.98
N GLU A 115 5.34 16.33 2.14
CA GLU A 115 3.87 16.23 2.23
C GLU A 115 3.40 14.80 1.95
N LEU A 116 2.25 14.42 2.53
CA LEU A 116 1.58 13.15 2.25
C LEU A 116 0.17 13.38 1.73
N ILE A 117 -0.18 12.79 0.59
CA ILE A 117 -1.54 12.84 0.05
C ILE A 117 -2.14 11.46 0.14
N VAL A 118 -3.22 11.31 0.92
CA VAL A 118 -3.91 10.03 1.13
C VAL A 118 -5.32 10.11 0.57
N GLY A 119 -5.58 9.43 -0.54
CA GLY A 119 -6.91 9.23 -1.08
C GLY A 119 -7.67 8.14 -0.35
N ILE A 120 -8.99 8.29 -0.21
CA ILE A 120 -9.90 7.28 0.32
C ILE A 120 -10.90 6.90 -0.77
N VAL A 121 -10.97 5.59 -1.07
CA VAL A 121 -12.04 4.98 -1.86
C VAL A 121 -12.83 4.02 -0.97
N SER A 122 -14.14 4.19 -0.95
CA SER A 122 -15.04 3.35 -0.18
C SER A 122 -16.43 3.35 -0.80
N ALA A 123 -17.12 2.22 -0.75
CA ALA A 123 -18.51 2.09 -1.20
C ALA A 123 -19.45 3.04 -0.42
N VAL A 124 -20.54 3.48 -1.06
CA VAL A 124 -21.61 4.23 -0.37
C VAL A 124 -22.19 3.40 0.78
N GLY A 125 -22.50 4.07 1.89
CA GLY A 125 -22.91 3.41 3.14
C GLY A 125 -21.75 2.92 4.00
N THR A 126 -20.49 3.15 3.59
CA THR A 126 -19.32 2.83 4.42
C THR A 126 -19.08 3.91 5.47
N GLU A 127 -18.88 3.52 6.73
CA GLU A 127 -18.54 4.42 7.86
C GLU A 127 -17.07 4.90 7.79
N SER A 128 -16.68 5.59 6.72
CA SER A 128 -15.28 5.97 6.44
C SER A 128 -14.62 6.80 7.56
N ASN A 129 -15.40 7.51 8.37
CA ASN A 129 -14.91 8.22 9.56
C ASN A 129 -14.21 7.29 10.57
N ARG A 130 -14.61 6.01 10.66
CA ARG A 130 -13.93 5.01 11.51
C ARG A 130 -12.51 4.68 11.05
N VAL A 131 -12.14 5.06 9.83
CA VAL A 131 -10.76 4.99 9.31
C VAL A 131 -10.09 6.36 9.34
N ILE A 132 -10.79 7.41 8.88
CA ILE A 132 -10.22 8.76 8.72
C ILE A 132 -9.83 9.37 10.06
N ALA A 133 -10.64 9.20 11.11
CA ALA A 133 -10.32 9.76 12.43
C ALA A 133 -9.08 9.08 13.06
N PRO A 134 -8.99 7.73 13.12
CA PRO A 134 -7.75 7.07 13.53
C PRO A 134 -6.53 7.40 12.67
N LEU A 135 -6.69 7.47 11.34
CA LEU A 135 -5.58 7.83 10.44
C LEU A 135 -5.05 9.24 10.76
N THR A 136 -5.96 10.19 10.98
CA THR A 136 -5.63 11.57 11.39
C THR A 136 -4.84 11.59 12.70
N ASP A 137 -5.30 10.84 13.71
CA ASP A 137 -4.63 10.74 15.00
C ASP A 137 -3.22 10.14 14.86
N ARG A 138 -3.09 9.03 14.11
CA ARG A 138 -1.79 8.40 13.87
C ARG A 138 -0.83 9.35 13.16
N LEU A 139 -1.26 10.03 12.09
CA LEU A 139 -0.45 11.00 11.35
C LEU A 139 0.06 12.16 12.24
N ARG A 140 -0.76 12.67 13.17
CA ARG A 140 -0.30 13.64 14.18
C ARG A 140 0.84 13.09 15.03
N GLY A 141 0.79 11.80 15.34
CA GLY A 141 1.89 11.07 15.99
C GLY A 141 3.18 10.99 15.16
N PHE A 142 3.15 11.24 13.85
CA PHE A 142 4.30 11.40 12.95
C PHE A 142 4.65 12.88 12.70
N LEU A 143 4.10 13.79 13.52
CA LEU A 143 4.28 15.24 13.48
C LEU A 143 3.62 15.93 12.27
N TYR A 144 2.56 15.32 11.71
CA TYR A 144 1.78 15.93 10.63
C TYR A 144 0.62 16.76 11.14
N THR A 145 0.46 17.95 10.56
CA THR A 145 -0.83 18.64 10.52
C THR A 145 -1.66 18.02 9.40
N VAL A 146 -2.87 17.59 9.72
CA VAL A 146 -3.73 16.83 8.80
C VAL A 146 -4.95 17.66 8.42
N GLU A 147 -5.26 17.69 7.12
CA GLU A 147 -6.46 18.33 6.60
C GLU A 147 -7.28 17.36 5.75
N GLU A 148 -8.58 17.22 6.06
CA GLU A 148 -9.52 16.46 5.23
C GLU A 148 -10.09 17.37 4.12
N ILE A 149 -10.10 16.85 2.90
CA ILE A 149 -10.76 17.43 1.74
C ILE A 149 -11.76 16.42 1.21
N ARG A 150 -13.05 16.68 1.44
CA ARG A 150 -14.12 15.91 0.81
C ARG A 150 -14.28 16.34 -0.64
N VAL A 151 -14.29 15.40 -1.58
CA VAL A 151 -14.49 15.70 -3.01
C VAL A 151 -15.78 16.50 -3.22
N SER A 152 -16.87 16.15 -2.53
CA SER A 152 -18.15 16.86 -2.62
C SER A 152 -18.09 18.34 -2.20
N SER A 153 -17.05 18.77 -1.48
CA SER A 153 -16.89 20.16 -1.04
C SER A 153 -16.44 21.12 -2.15
N ILE A 154 -16.16 20.62 -3.35
CA ILE A 154 -15.89 21.43 -4.56
C ILE A 154 -17.12 21.54 -5.47
N LEU A 155 -18.19 20.80 -5.15
CA LEU A 155 -19.44 20.76 -5.90
C LEU A 155 -20.44 21.79 -5.34
N PRO A 156 -21.48 22.16 -6.13
CA PRO A 156 -22.55 23.03 -5.65
C PRO A 156 -23.15 22.53 -4.34
N ALA A 157 -23.35 23.45 -3.39
CA ALA A 157 -23.93 23.12 -2.09
C ALA A 157 -25.31 22.50 -2.25
N PHE A 158 -25.58 21.45 -1.48
CA PHE A 158 -26.91 20.84 -1.43
C PHE A 158 -27.88 21.79 -0.69
N PRO A 159 -29.05 22.14 -1.27
CA PRO A 159 -29.96 23.15 -0.71
C PRO A 159 -30.70 22.70 0.57
N GLY A 160 -30.53 21.45 1.01
CA GLY A 160 -31.19 20.88 2.19
C GLY A 160 -32.21 19.81 1.82
N GLY A 161 -32.50 18.89 2.76
CA GLY A 161 -33.34 17.72 2.53
C GLY A 161 -32.84 16.49 3.28
N SER A 162 -33.30 15.32 2.86
CA SER A 162 -32.89 14.02 3.39
C SER A 162 -31.47 13.63 2.98
N GLU A 163 -30.88 12.67 3.68
CA GLU A 163 -29.54 12.18 3.35
C GLU A 163 -29.49 11.50 1.98
N TYR A 164 -30.57 10.79 1.58
CA TYR A 164 -30.71 10.21 0.25
C TYR A 164 -30.60 11.28 -0.84
N GLU A 165 -31.37 12.37 -0.71
CA GLU A 165 -31.34 13.49 -1.65
C GLU A 165 -29.96 14.16 -1.67
N ARG A 166 -29.31 14.30 -0.52
CA ARG A 166 -27.95 14.84 -0.43
C ARG A 166 -26.95 13.99 -1.19
N ILE A 167 -26.98 12.66 -1.02
CA ILE A 167 -26.05 11.75 -1.72
C ILE A 167 -26.30 11.80 -3.22
N LYS A 168 -27.57 11.69 -3.64
CA LYS A 168 -27.97 11.72 -5.05
C LYS A 168 -27.60 13.04 -5.74
N HIS A 169 -27.77 14.16 -5.03
CA HIS A 169 -27.33 15.49 -5.50
C HIS A 169 -25.84 15.51 -5.81
N TYR A 170 -24.99 15.01 -4.91
CA TYR A 170 -23.54 15.03 -5.12
C TYR A 170 -23.07 14.02 -6.17
N MET A 171 -23.73 12.87 -6.31
CA MET A 171 -23.48 11.94 -7.41
C MET A 171 -23.76 12.64 -8.75
N GLY A 172 -25.00 13.10 -8.96
CA GLY A 172 -25.40 13.74 -10.21
C GLY A 172 -24.62 15.03 -10.51
N ALA A 173 -24.26 15.83 -9.49
CA ALA A 173 -23.43 17.01 -9.70
C ALA A 173 -21.99 16.66 -10.12
N GLY A 174 -21.44 15.55 -9.63
CA GLY A 174 -20.16 15.02 -10.05
C GLY A 174 -20.18 14.55 -11.50
N ASP A 175 -21.19 13.74 -11.84
CA ASP A 175 -21.36 13.17 -13.18
C ASP A 175 -21.57 14.26 -14.23
N ALA A 176 -22.46 15.23 -13.94
CA ALA A 176 -22.70 16.38 -14.80
C ALA A 176 -21.44 17.22 -15.03
N LEU A 177 -20.55 17.35 -14.03
CA LEU A 177 -19.30 18.07 -14.20
C LEU A 177 -18.31 17.30 -15.06
N ARG A 178 -18.19 15.98 -14.88
CA ARG A 178 -17.35 15.11 -15.72
C ARG A 178 -17.82 15.15 -17.18
N GLU A 179 -19.13 15.05 -17.40
CA GLU A 179 -19.75 15.13 -18.73
C GLU A 179 -19.50 16.51 -19.38
N LYS A 180 -19.86 17.59 -18.70
CA LYS A 180 -19.72 18.97 -19.23
C LYS A 180 -18.26 19.32 -19.54
N SER A 181 -17.32 18.86 -18.72
CA SER A 181 -15.89 19.09 -18.94
C SER A 181 -15.24 18.12 -19.92
N LYS A 182 -15.94 17.05 -20.33
CA LYS A 182 -15.40 15.93 -21.10
C LYS A 182 -14.12 15.37 -20.47
N ASN A 183 -14.08 15.34 -19.13
CA ASN A 183 -12.92 14.93 -18.36
C ASN A 183 -13.36 14.23 -17.06
N ASN A 184 -13.26 12.91 -17.04
CA ASN A 184 -13.66 12.13 -15.85
C ASN A 184 -12.74 12.35 -14.63
N ALA A 185 -11.61 13.04 -14.79
CA ALA A 185 -10.72 13.43 -13.70
C ALA A 185 -10.95 14.87 -13.18
N ILE A 186 -11.96 15.60 -13.68
CA ILE A 186 -12.16 17.02 -13.33
C ILE A 186 -12.29 17.27 -11.82
N LEU A 187 -12.90 16.34 -11.09
CA LEU A 187 -13.03 16.44 -9.64
C LEU A 187 -11.67 16.34 -8.93
N ALA A 188 -10.76 15.51 -9.44
CA ALA A 188 -9.39 15.45 -8.93
C ALA A 188 -8.60 16.75 -9.17
N ALA A 189 -8.83 17.42 -10.31
CA ALA A 189 -8.26 18.74 -10.55
C ALA A 189 -8.78 19.80 -9.55
N GLY A 190 -10.08 19.76 -9.24
CA GLY A 190 -10.66 20.61 -8.20
C GLY A 190 -10.13 20.32 -6.79
N VAL A 191 -9.90 19.04 -6.46
CA VAL A 191 -9.21 18.64 -5.22
C VAL A 191 -7.79 19.20 -5.17
N ALA A 192 -7.01 19.06 -6.25
CA ALA A 192 -5.65 19.56 -6.31
C ALA A 192 -5.59 21.10 -6.14
N LYS A 193 -6.54 21.82 -6.75
CA LYS A 193 -6.74 23.26 -6.52
C LYS A 193 -6.98 23.55 -5.04
N LYS A 194 -7.86 22.80 -4.39
CA LYS A 194 -8.20 23.00 -2.97
C LYS A 194 -7.03 22.67 -2.03
N ILE A 195 -6.23 21.66 -2.34
CA ILE A 195 -4.97 21.38 -1.65
C ILE A 195 -4.03 22.58 -1.77
N ALA A 196 -3.84 23.11 -2.98
CA ALA A 196 -2.98 24.27 -3.23
C ALA A 196 -3.43 25.52 -2.47
N GLU A 197 -4.74 25.82 -2.43
CA GLU A 197 -5.31 26.95 -1.69
C GLU A 197 -5.10 26.83 -0.17
N LYS A 198 -5.07 25.60 0.35
CA LYS A 198 -4.88 25.32 1.78
C LYS A 198 -3.43 25.13 2.19
N ARG A 199 -2.47 25.17 1.25
CA ARG A 199 -1.04 25.16 1.60
C ARG A 199 -0.69 26.49 2.27
N ILE A 200 -0.49 26.45 3.57
CA ILE A 200 0.04 27.59 4.33
C ILE A 200 1.56 27.55 4.21
N THR A 201 2.16 28.69 3.85
CA THR A 201 3.61 28.91 3.90
C THR A 201 4.08 28.89 5.36
N GLY A 202 4.72 27.79 5.78
CA GLY A 202 5.26 27.63 7.13
C GLY A 202 6.05 26.34 7.28
N LYS A 203 6.90 26.26 8.31
CA LYS A 203 7.67 25.04 8.64
C LYS A 203 6.75 24.05 9.35
N GLY A 204 6.57 22.85 8.79
CA GLY A 204 5.82 21.76 9.42
C GLY A 204 5.31 20.73 8.41
N LYS A 205 5.25 19.45 8.82
CA LYS A 205 4.77 18.37 7.95
C LYS A 205 3.27 18.48 7.73
N ARG A 206 2.82 18.26 6.50
CA ARG A 206 1.41 18.38 6.10
C ARG A 206 0.91 17.13 5.39
N ALA A 207 -0.27 16.67 5.81
CA ALA A 207 -0.95 15.54 5.21
C ALA A 207 -2.35 15.96 4.78
N TYR A 208 -2.73 15.58 3.57
CA TYR A 208 -4.05 15.85 3.01
C TYR A 208 -4.79 14.53 2.81
N ILE A 209 -5.94 14.38 3.44
CA ILE A 209 -6.82 13.22 3.25
C ILE A 209 -7.91 13.60 2.25
N VAL A 210 -7.86 13.03 1.05
CA VAL A 210 -8.87 13.22 0.00
C VAL A 210 -9.95 12.17 0.16
N ASN A 211 -11.10 12.58 0.67
CA ASN A 211 -12.20 11.67 1.02
C ASN A 211 -13.22 11.56 -0.14
N SER A 212 -13.57 10.31 -0.48
CA SER A 212 -14.59 9.92 -1.46
C SER A 212 -14.17 10.04 -2.93
N LEU A 213 -13.06 9.40 -3.31
CA LEU A 213 -12.73 9.15 -4.72
C LEU A 213 -13.61 8.02 -5.27
N LYS A 214 -14.11 8.18 -6.51
CA LYS A 214 -15.17 7.34 -7.07
C LYS A 214 -14.96 6.95 -8.53
N HIS A 215 -13.97 7.54 -9.20
CA HIS A 215 -13.66 7.24 -10.59
C HIS A 215 -12.15 6.93 -10.79
N PRO A 216 -11.76 5.89 -11.56
CA PRO A 216 -10.35 5.54 -11.79
C PRO A 216 -9.49 6.70 -12.29
N ARG A 217 -10.02 7.48 -13.24
CA ARG A 217 -9.38 8.69 -13.77
C ARG A 217 -9.04 9.74 -12.71
N GLU A 218 -9.78 9.84 -11.61
CA GLU A 218 -9.44 10.74 -10.50
C GLU A 218 -8.16 10.28 -9.80
N VAL A 219 -8.06 8.97 -9.52
CA VAL A 219 -6.89 8.35 -8.90
C VAL A 219 -5.66 8.49 -9.80
N GLU A 220 -5.80 8.18 -11.09
CA GLU A 220 -4.73 8.33 -12.07
C GLU A 220 -4.24 9.78 -12.18
N PHE A 221 -5.17 10.75 -12.16
CA PHE A 221 -4.83 12.16 -12.20
C PHE A 221 -4.07 12.59 -10.94
N LEU A 222 -4.53 12.22 -9.75
CA LEU A 222 -3.82 12.53 -8.51
C LEU A 222 -2.43 11.88 -8.46
N ARG A 223 -2.27 10.67 -9.01
CA ARG A 223 -0.95 10.03 -9.19
C ARG A 223 -0.06 10.80 -10.16
N LYS A 224 -0.60 11.42 -11.21
CA LYS A 224 0.20 12.28 -12.10
C LYS A 224 0.61 13.59 -11.41
N VAL A 225 -0.25 14.15 -10.56
CA VAL A 225 0.01 15.42 -9.85
C VAL A 225 1.00 15.23 -8.68
N TYR A 226 0.83 14.17 -7.90
CA TYR A 226 1.57 13.94 -6.66
C TYR A 226 2.53 12.73 -6.73
N ALA A 227 2.72 12.16 -7.91
CA ALA A 227 3.64 11.06 -8.18
C ALA A 227 3.56 9.96 -7.11
N ASP A 228 4.71 9.55 -6.58
CA ASP A 228 4.79 8.54 -5.56
C ASP A 228 4.47 9.02 -4.13
N GLY A 229 4.19 10.31 -3.95
CA GLY A 229 3.70 10.87 -2.68
C GLY A 229 2.21 10.67 -2.44
N PHE A 230 1.47 10.15 -3.43
CA PHE A 230 0.06 9.79 -3.30
C PHE A 230 -0.12 8.30 -2.93
N TYR A 231 -0.96 8.08 -1.92
CA TYR A 231 -1.38 6.76 -1.46
C TYR A 231 -2.90 6.65 -1.48
N LEU A 232 -3.44 5.55 -1.99
CA LEU A 232 -4.88 5.27 -1.97
C LEU A 232 -5.23 4.18 -0.96
N ILE A 233 -6.16 4.45 -0.05
CA ILE A 233 -6.70 3.45 0.88
C ILE A 233 -8.09 3.02 0.40
N GLY A 234 -8.24 1.72 0.17
CA GLY A 234 -9.51 1.06 -0.15
C GLY A 234 -10.17 0.52 1.11
N ILE A 235 -11.35 1.02 1.44
CA ILE A 235 -12.10 0.59 2.63
C ILE A 235 -13.21 -0.38 2.21
N HIS A 236 -13.04 -1.65 2.57
CA HIS A 236 -14.06 -2.68 2.44
C HIS A 236 -15.07 -2.58 3.59
N ALA A 237 -16.34 -2.71 3.25
CA ALA A 237 -17.43 -2.94 4.19
C ALA A 237 -18.49 -3.80 3.51
N ASP A 238 -18.99 -4.80 4.23
CA ASP A 238 -19.98 -5.72 3.66
C ASP A 238 -21.26 -4.98 3.27
N GLU A 239 -21.88 -5.44 2.20
CA GLU A 239 -23.12 -4.86 1.70
C GLU A 239 -24.21 -4.81 2.77
N LYS A 240 -24.38 -5.86 3.58
CA LYS A 240 -25.34 -5.88 4.68
C LYS A 240 -25.10 -4.76 5.70
N ARG A 241 -23.84 -4.44 6.01
CA ARG A 241 -23.49 -3.33 6.91
C ARG A 241 -23.77 -2.00 6.24
N ARG A 242 -23.33 -1.82 5.00
CA ARG A 242 -23.54 -0.58 4.24
C ARG A 242 -25.04 -0.27 4.10
N TYR A 243 -25.83 -1.29 3.80
CA TYR A 243 -27.27 -1.22 3.72
C TYR A 243 -27.89 -0.79 5.04
N LYS A 244 -27.57 -1.47 6.14
CA LYS A 244 -28.07 -1.11 7.48
C LYS A 244 -27.67 0.31 7.88
N TYR A 245 -26.43 0.72 7.62
CA TYR A 245 -26.00 2.09 7.91
C TYR A 245 -26.78 3.13 7.11
N LEU A 246 -27.10 2.84 5.84
CA LEU A 246 -27.95 3.73 5.04
C LEU A 246 -29.39 3.79 5.56
N THR A 247 -29.96 2.68 6.00
CA THR A 247 -31.35 2.65 6.47
C THR A 247 -31.51 3.16 7.90
N ASP A 248 -30.69 2.64 8.81
CA ASP A 248 -30.88 2.77 10.25
C ASP A 248 -30.23 4.07 10.76
N ASP A 249 -29.02 4.41 10.29
CA ASP A 249 -28.29 5.60 10.72
C ASP A 249 -28.52 6.82 9.83
N LYS A 250 -28.75 6.63 8.52
CA LYS A 250 -28.96 7.72 7.55
C LYS A 250 -30.41 7.96 7.17
N GLY A 251 -31.33 7.12 7.63
CA GLY A 251 -32.76 7.28 7.42
C GLY A 251 -33.21 7.09 5.96
N CYS A 252 -32.42 6.41 5.13
CA CYS A 252 -32.84 6.05 3.78
C CYS A 252 -33.89 4.93 3.82
N LYS A 253 -34.89 4.99 2.93
CA LYS A 253 -35.79 3.85 2.69
C LYS A 253 -35.03 2.69 2.06
N GLN A 254 -35.58 1.48 2.18
CA GLN A 254 -34.96 0.26 1.65
C GLN A 254 -34.63 0.35 0.15
N GLU A 255 -35.57 0.83 -0.67
CA GLU A 255 -35.37 0.98 -2.11
C GLU A 255 -34.38 2.09 -2.46
N GLN A 256 -34.36 3.17 -1.66
CA GLN A 256 -33.39 4.25 -1.79
C GLN A 256 -31.96 3.77 -1.52
N ALA A 257 -31.77 2.95 -0.49
CA ALA A 257 -30.45 2.38 -0.17
C ALA A 257 -29.95 1.45 -1.29
N LYS A 258 -30.82 0.59 -1.84
CA LYS A 258 -30.49 -0.29 -2.98
C LYS A 258 -30.11 0.52 -4.22
N GLU A 259 -30.88 1.58 -4.52
CA GLU A 259 -30.60 2.47 -5.64
C GLU A 259 -29.23 3.15 -5.50
N LEU A 260 -28.93 3.74 -4.34
CA LEU A 260 -27.64 4.38 -4.09
C LEU A 260 -26.47 3.40 -4.23
N ILE A 261 -26.60 2.19 -3.69
CA ILE A 261 -25.58 1.13 -3.79
C ILE A 261 -25.32 0.76 -5.25
N LYS A 262 -26.39 0.60 -6.05
CA LYS A 262 -26.30 0.27 -7.48
C LYS A 262 -25.63 1.39 -8.28
N ILE A 263 -26.00 2.65 -8.03
CA ILE A 263 -25.39 3.82 -8.67
C ILE A 263 -23.90 3.89 -8.31
N ASP A 264 -23.55 3.78 -7.03
CA ASP A 264 -22.16 3.96 -6.60
C ASP A 264 -21.21 2.89 -7.14
N GLU A 265 -21.70 1.66 -7.30
CA GLU A 265 -20.92 0.52 -7.76
C GLU A 265 -20.33 0.76 -9.17
N ASP A 266 -21.21 0.96 -10.15
CA ASP A 266 -20.87 1.06 -11.57
C ASP A 266 -22.07 1.58 -12.38
N GLU A 267 -22.04 2.86 -12.77
CA GLU A 267 -23.02 3.42 -13.71
C GLU A 267 -22.66 3.04 -15.14
N SER A 268 -23.65 2.71 -15.96
CA SER A 268 -23.43 2.14 -17.30
C SER A 268 -22.70 3.06 -18.29
N PHE A 269 -22.64 4.36 -18.01
CA PHE A 269 -21.99 5.37 -18.84
C PHE A 269 -20.59 5.75 -18.33
N ASP A 270 -19.75 6.27 -19.23
CA ASP A 270 -18.32 6.49 -18.99
C ASP A 270 -18.04 7.54 -17.89
N HIS A 271 -18.86 8.58 -17.79
CA HIS A 271 -18.66 9.69 -16.84
C HIS A 271 -19.33 9.48 -15.47
N GLY A 272 -19.99 8.34 -15.26
CA GLY A 272 -20.69 8.03 -14.01
C GLY A 272 -19.75 7.49 -12.93
N GLN A 273 -20.32 7.06 -11.82
CA GLN A 273 -19.58 6.46 -10.72
C GLN A 273 -19.00 5.09 -11.12
N LYS A 274 -17.74 4.84 -10.74
CA LYS A 274 -16.98 3.62 -11.05
C LYS A 274 -16.22 3.15 -9.80
N THR A 275 -16.92 3.07 -8.66
CA THR A 275 -16.27 2.84 -7.36
C THR A 275 -15.61 1.48 -7.29
N ARG A 276 -16.22 0.45 -7.90
CA ARG A 276 -15.62 -0.88 -8.04
C ARG A 276 -14.21 -0.79 -8.62
N ASP A 277 -14.10 -0.21 -9.81
CA ASP A 277 -12.84 -0.16 -10.55
C ASP A 277 -11.83 0.77 -9.86
N THR A 278 -12.32 1.82 -9.19
CA THR A 278 -11.50 2.73 -8.37
C THR A 278 -10.88 2.02 -7.17
N TYR A 279 -11.61 1.10 -6.53
CA TYR A 279 -11.14 0.37 -5.36
C TYR A 279 -9.96 -0.55 -5.68
N HIS A 280 -10.00 -1.21 -6.85
CA HIS A 280 -8.91 -2.06 -7.35
C HIS A 280 -7.57 -1.32 -7.47
N LEU A 281 -7.61 0.01 -7.60
CA LEU A 281 -6.41 0.84 -7.65
C LEU A 281 -5.78 1.09 -6.28
N ALA A 282 -6.37 0.65 -5.17
CA ALA A 282 -5.87 0.96 -3.84
C ALA A 282 -4.46 0.42 -3.57
N ASP A 283 -3.69 1.21 -2.81
CA ASP A 283 -2.34 0.89 -2.36
C ASP A 283 -2.35 0.15 -1.01
N PHE A 284 -3.45 0.28 -0.26
CA PHE A 284 -3.67 -0.39 1.01
C PHE A 284 -5.14 -0.70 1.19
N PHE A 285 -5.45 -1.96 1.48
CA PHE A 285 -6.81 -2.45 1.68
C PHE A 285 -7.09 -2.64 3.17
N LEU A 286 -8.22 -2.11 3.61
CA LEU A 286 -8.71 -2.20 4.98
C LEU A 286 -10.11 -2.79 4.99
N ASN A 287 -10.40 -3.61 5.99
CA ASN A 287 -11.76 -4.03 6.29
C ASN A 287 -12.27 -3.25 7.50
N LEU A 288 -13.48 -2.69 7.41
CA LEU A 288 -14.17 -2.14 8.56
C LEU A 288 -14.80 -3.27 9.36
N GLY A 289 -14.04 -3.93 10.23
CA GLY A 289 -14.57 -4.91 11.18
C GLY A 289 -15.37 -4.31 12.34
N LYS A 290 -15.77 -5.17 13.30
CA LYS A 290 -16.31 -4.72 14.61
C LYS A 290 -15.22 -4.10 15.49
N ASN A 291 -13.98 -4.58 15.35
CA ASN A 291 -12.88 -4.24 16.22
C ASN A 291 -12.09 -3.03 15.68
N ASP A 292 -12.35 -1.85 16.23
CA ASP A 292 -11.65 -0.61 15.87
C ASP A 292 -10.13 -0.67 16.13
N ASP A 293 -9.67 -1.53 17.04
CA ASP A 293 -8.25 -1.67 17.30
C ASP A 293 -7.52 -2.39 16.16
N GLN A 294 -8.20 -3.27 15.42
CA GLN A 294 -7.63 -3.83 14.19
C GLN A 294 -7.38 -2.73 13.16
N VAL A 295 -8.37 -1.87 12.91
CA VAL A 295 -8.22 -0.71 12.00
C VAL A 295 -7.05 0.17 12.43
N LYS A 296 -6.98 0.54 13.72
CA LYS A 296 -5.89 1.37 14.27
C LYS A 296 -4.52 0.72 14.08
N ASN A 297 -4.39 -0.58 14.34
CA ASN A 297 -3.12 -1.30 14.23
C ASN A 297 -2.68 -1.47 12.77
N ARG A 298 -3.62 -1.72 11.85
CA ARG A 298 -3.36 -1.80 10.41
C ARG A 298 -2.91 -0.45 9.85
N LEU A 299 -3.57 0.64 10.22
CA LEU A 299 -3.16 2.00 9.87
C LEU A 299 -1.78 2.37 10.42
N GLN A 300 -1.51 2.02 11.69
CA GLN A 300 -0.19 2.23 12.29
C GLN A 300 0.91 1.50 11.49
N ARG A 301 0.69 0.21 11.17
CA ARG A 301 1.64 -0.57 10.36
C ARG A 301 1.83 0.04 8.97
N PHE A 302 0.76 0.52 8.34
CA PHE A 302 0.85 1.15 7.03
C PHE A 302 1.71 2.42 7.05
N LEU A 303 1.52 3.29 8.06
CA LEU A 303 2.37 4.46 8.23
C LEU A 303 3.82 4.07 8.56
N GLU A 304 4.06 3.09 9.41
CA GLU A 304 5.42 2.60 9.68
C GLU A 304 6.14 2.14 8.39
N LEU A 305 5.44 1.50 7.46
CA LEU A 305 5.97 1.14 6.15
C LEU A 305 6.28 2.38 5.29
N ILE A 306 5.36 3.35 5.23
CA ILE A 306 5.58 4.63 4.54
C ILE A 306 6.80 5.36 5.10
N PHE A 307 7.04 5.30 6.42
CA PHE A 307 8.20 5.91 7.08
C PHE A 307 9.39 4.97 7.19
N SER A 308 9.60 4.09 6.20
CA SER A 308 10.80 3.26 6.05
C SER A 308 11.17 2.42 7.28
N HIS A 309 10.18 1.89 8.01
CA HIS A 309 10.47 1.02 9.14
C HIS A 309 11.19 -0.27 8.67
N PRO A 310 12.43 -0.54 9.14
CA PRO A 310 13.30 -1.57 8.55
C PRO A 310 12.82 -3.01 8.76
N TYR A 311 12.04 -3.25 9.82
CA TYR A 311 11.64 -4.60 10.26
C TYR A 311 10.16 -4.93 10.06
N LYS A 312 9.39 -4.15 9.29
CA LYS A 312 8.01 -4.50 8.94
C LYS A 312 8.02 -5.33 7.66
N ASN A 313 7.87 -6.64 7.81
CA ASN A 313 7.84 -7.58 6.69
C ASN A 313 6.39 -7.77 6.15
N PRO A 314 6.23 -8.22 4.89
CA PRO A 314 4.92 -8.56 4.35
C PRO A 314 4.29 -9.73 5.12
N THR A 315 2.97 -9.74 5.22
CA THR A 315 2.23 -10.94 5.61
C THR A 315 2.22 -11.94 4.45
N PHE A 316 1.90 -13.20 4.74
CA PHE A 316 1.76 -14.19 3.67
C PHE A 316 0.60 -13.85 2.73
N ASP A 317 -0.52 -13.31 3.25
CA ASP A 317 -1.63 -12.86 2.41
C ASP A 317 -1.21 -11.72 1.47
N GLU A 318 -0.42 -10.75 1.94
CA GLU A 318 0.12 -9.67 1.10
C GLU A 318 1.03 -10.22 -0.01
N PHE A 319 1.91 -11.17 0.33
CA PHE A 319 2.78 -11.83 -0.64
C PHE A 319 1.98 -12.64 -1.67
N ALA A 320 1.04 -13.48 -1.22
CA ALA A 320 0.23 -14.31 -2.10
C ALA A 320 -0.67 -13.47 -3.02
N MET A 321 -1.24 -12.38 -2.50
CA MET A 321 -2.03 -11.45 -3.31
C MET A 321 -1.15 -10.71 -4.32
N PHE A 322 0.05 -10.25 -3.92
CA PHE A 322 1.03 -9.71 -4.88
C PHE A 322 1.37 -10.70 -5.99
N MET A 323 1.56 -11.98 -5.67
CA MET A 323 1.79 -13.03 -6.66
C MET A 323 0.58 -13.26 -7.58
N ALA A 324 -0.64 -13.16 -7.06
CA ALA A 324 -1.86 -13.23 -7.87
C ALA A 324 -1.93 -12.06 -8.86
N PHE A 325 -1.69 -10.83 -8.43
CA PHE A 325 -1.58 -9.66 -9.33
C PHE A 325 -0.43 -9.79 -10.32
N ASN A 326 0.73 -10.30 -9.92
CA ASN A 326 1.83 -10.53 -10.84
C ASN A 326 1.50 -11.63 -11.88
N SER A 327 0.69 -12.62 -11.50
CA SER A 327 0.19 -13.61 -12.46
C SER A 327 -0.81 -12.99 -13.44
N SER A 328 -1.62 -12.01 -13.02
CA SER A 328 -2.64 -11.41 -13.89
C SER A 328 -2.04 -10.65 -15.08
N VAL A 329 -0.83 -10.09 -14.95
CA VAL A 329 -0.23 -9.26 -16.01
C VAL A 329 0.08 -10.01 -17.30
N ARG A 330 0.10 -11.35 -17.28
CA ARG A 330 0.27 -12.19 -18.48
C ARG A 330 -1.02 -12.39 -19.28
N SER A 331 -2.17 -11.99 -18.73
CA SER A 331 -3.47 -12.14 -19.37
C SER A 331 -3.58 -11.23 -20.59
N GLY A 332 -3.96 -11.81 -21.73
CA GLY A 332 -4.35 -11.12 -22.95
C GLY A 332 -5.86 -10.90 -23.11
N ASP A 333 -6.65 -11.05 -22.04
CA ASP A 333 -8.10 -10.85 -22.04
C ASP A 333 -8.47 -9.40 -22.37
N LEU A 334 -9.47 -9.22 -23.24
CA LEU A 334 -9.90 -7.90 -23.73
C LEU A 334 -10.67 -7.08 -22.68
N SER A 335 -11.26 -7.73 -21.68
CA SER A 335 -12.08 -7.10 -20.66
C SER A 335 -11.27 -6.68 -19.45
N ARG A 336 -10.53 -7.61 -18.84
CA ARG A 336 -9.78 -7.35 -17.61
C ARG A 336 -8.72 -8.41 -17.31
N GLN A 337 -7.61 -7.98 -16.73
CA GLN A 337 -6.58 -8.88 -16.22
C GLN A 337 -6.92 -9.37 -14.82
N VAL A 338 -7.03 -10.69 -14.66
CA VAL A 338 -7.36 -11.39 -13.42
C VAL A 338 -6.29 -12.43 -13.15
N GLY A 339 -5.87 -12.54 -11.90
CA GLY A 339 -4.88 -13.50 -11.48
C GLY A 339 -5.31 -14.23 -10.22
N ALA A 340 -4.88 -15.47 -10.10
CA ALA A 340 -5.14 -16.30 -8.94
C ALA A 340 -3.90 -17.08 -8.52
N VAL A 341 -3.87 -17.45 -7.25
CA VAL A 341 -2.82 -18.25 -6.63
C VAL A 341 -3.47 -19.26 -5.70
N ILE A 342 -2.95 -20.49 -5.70
CA ILE A 342 -3.27 -21.49 -4.69
C ILE A 342 -2.07 -21.65 -3.77
N SER A 343 -2.34 -21.68 -2.47
CA SER A 343 -1.33 -21.92 -1.44
C SER A 343 -1.72 -23.03 -0.48
N ARG A 344 -0.70 -23.66 0.11
CA ARG A 344 -0.82 -24.57 1.25
C ARG A 344 0.34 -24.30 2.19
N ASP A 345 0.10 -24.29 3.50
CA ASP A 345 1.16 -24.13 4.52
C ASP A 345 2.09 -22.94 4.29
N LYS A 346 1.53 -21.81 3.84
CA LYS A 346 2.27 -20.59 3.46
C LYS A 346 3.29 -20.81 2.33
N GLN A 347 2.96 -21.70 1.39
CA GLN A 347 3.72 -21.93 0.16
C GLN A 347 2.80 -21.78 -1.04
N ILE A 348 3.28 -21.08 -2.06
CA ILE A 348 2.60 -20.95 -3.35
C ILE A 348 2.79 -22.27 -4.10
N ILE A 349 1.69 -22.93 -4.49
CA ILE A 349 1.74 -24.23 -5.18
C ILE A 349 1.24 -24.15 -6.62
N ALA A 350 0.44 -23.13 -6.96
CA ALA A 350 0.03 -22.84 -8.33
C ALA A 350 -0.30 -21.36 -8.52
N THR A 351 -0.14 -20.90 -9.76
CA THR A 351 -0.62 -19.61 -10.23
C THR A 351 -1.59 -19.82 -11.40
N GLY A 352 -2.48 -18.86 -11.60
CA GLY A 352 -3.45 -18.84 -12.68
C GLY A 352 -3.67 -17.41 -13.18
N ALA A 353 -4.06 -17.28 -14.44
CA ALA A 353 -4.47 -16.02 -15.05
C ALA A 353 -5.66 -16.30 -15.97
N ASN A 354 -6.53 -15.33 -16.18
CA ASN A 354 -7.59 -15.49 -17.16
C ASN A 354 -7.01 -15.34 -18.56
N ASP A 355 -7.02 -16.41 -19.34
CA ASP A 355 -6.60 -16.35 -20.74
C ASP A 355 -7.20 -17.51 -21.56
N VAL A 356 -6.96 -17.51 -22.87
CA VAL A 356 -7.46 -18.54 -23.79
C VAL A 356 -6.69 -19.87 -23.56
N PRO A 357 -7.40 -20.99 -23.37
CA PRO A 357 -6.77 -22.30 -23.16
C PRO A 357 -6.14 -22.87 -24.44
N LYS A 358 -5.00 -23.56 -24.29
CA LYS A 358 -4.26 -24.23 -25.37
C LYS A 358 -4.55 -25.73 -25.40
N SER A 359 -4.60 -26.32 -26.61
CA SER A 359 -4.68 -27.77 -26.77
C SER A 359 -3.48 -28.47 -26.11
N GLY A 360 -3.72 -29.57 -25.40
CA GLY A 360 -2.71 -30.23 -24.56
C GLY A 360 -2.57 -29.64 -23.15
N GLY A 361 -3.28 -28.55 -22.84
CA GLY A 361 -3.36 -27.93 -21.51
C GLY A 361 -2.54 -26.64 -21.38
N GLY A 362 -2.86 -25.86 -20.35
CA GLY A 362 -2.28 -24.53 -20.13
C GLY A 362 -2.96 -23.45 -20.99
N LEU A 363 -2.32 -22.29 -21.06
CA LEU A 363 -2.78 -21.11 -21.79
C LEU A 363 -1.79 -20.79 -22.92
N TYR A 364 -2.21 -20.02 -23.91
CA TYR A 364 -1.30 -19.52 -24.94
C TYR A 364 -0.32 -18.49 -24.36
N TRP A 365 0.95 -18.59 -24.77
CA TRP A 365 2.01 -17.64 -24.47
C TRP A 365 2.50 -17.01 -25.78
N ALA A 366 3.06 -15.81 -25.69
CA ALA A 366 3.88 -15.28 -26.77
C ALA A 366 5.16 -16.12 -26.87
N GLU A 367 5.52 -16.52 -28.09
CA GLU A 367 6.66 -17.38 -28.39
C GLU A 367 7.66 -16.61 -29.26
N ILE A 368 8.95 -16.91 -29.10
CA ILE A 368 10.00 -16.31 -29.94
C ILE A 368 10.15 -17.18 -31.19
N ASP A 369 9.98 -16.60 -32.36
CA ASP A 369 10.32 -17.24 -33.63
C ASP A 369 11.85 -17.50 -33.66
N PRO A 370 12.30 -18.76 -33.75
CA PRO A 370 13.72 -19.08 -33.67
C PRO A 370 14.52 -18.64 -34.90
N ALA A 371 13.88 -18.38 -36.03
CA ALA A 371 14.53 -17.92 -37.26
C ALA A 371 14.66 -16.40 -37.31
N THR A 372 13.64 -15.66 -36.86
CA THR A 372 13.62 -14.18 -36.94
C THR A 372 13.95 -13.48 -35.62
N GLY A 373 13.77 -14.15 -34.48
CA GLY A 373 13.85 -13.56 -33.14
C GLY A 373 12.62 -12.72 -32.77
N GLU A 374 11.58 -12.70 -33.60
CA GLU A 374 10.35 -11.96 -33.35
C GLU A 374 9.52 -12.63 -32.25
N VAL A 375 8.90 -11.83 -31.37
CA VAL A 375 7.95 -12.31 -30.36
C VAL A 375 6.56 -12.27 -30.96
N ILE A 376 5.98 -13.44 -31.21
CA ILE A 376 4.69 -13.57 -31.88
C ILE A 376 3.71 -14.36 -31.01
N ASP A 377 2.43 -13.98 -31.07
CA ASP A 377 1.35 -14.80 -30.58
C ASP A 377 0.96 -15.85 -31.62
N GLN A 378 0.51 -17.00 -31.14
CA GLN A 378 -0.04 -18.02 -32.03
C GLN A 378 -1.27 -17.46 -32.78
N PRO A 379 -1.39 -17.68 -34.11
CA PRO A 379 -2.60 -17.33 -34.86
C PRO A 379 -3.86 -17.93 -34.19
N ASP A 380 -4.88 -17.10 -34.01
CA ASP A 380 -6.13 -17.41 -33.28
C ASP A 380 -5.96 -17.87 -31.82
N GLY A 381 -4.75 -17.77 -31.25
CA GLY A 381 -4.44 -18.19 -29.88
C GLY A 381 -4.98 -17.25 -28.81
N LYS A 382 -5.29 -16.00 -29.15
CA LYS A 382 -5.87 -14.99 -28.28
C LYS A 382 -7.18 -14.46 -28.86
N ASP A 383 -7.90 -13.64 -28.11
CA ASP A 383 -9.12 -13.00 -28.62
C ASP A 383 -8.80 -11.83 -29.56
N TYR A 384 -7.75 -11.05 -29.27
CA TYR A 384 -7.29 -9.97 -30.17
C TYR A 384 -6.63 -10.46 -31.46
N THR A 385 -6.18 -11.72 -31.49
CA THR A 385 -5.68 -12.36 -32.72
C THR A 385 -6.81 -12.95 -33.56
N ARG A 386 -8.08 -12.72 -33.18
CA ARG A 386 -9.31 -13.17 -33.85
C ARG A 386 -10.27 -11.99 -34.05
N GLU A 387 -11.51 -12.25 -34.48
CA GLU A 387 -12.55 -11.25 -34.80
C GLU A 387 -13.22 -10.56 -33.57
N GLY A 388 -12.62 -10.57 -32.39
CA GLY A 388 -13.07 -9.81 -31.22
C GLY A 388 -13.58 -10.63 -30.02
N ASP A 389 -14.27 -9.96 -29.09
CA ASP A 389 -14.81 -10.53 -27.84
C ASP A 389 -16.07 -11.37 -28.12
N SER A 390 -15.92 -12.69 -28.07
CA SER A 390 -16.99 -13.65 -28.33
C SER A 390 -18.16 -13.54 -27.36
N ASN A 391 -17.90 -13.13 -26.11
CA ASN A 391 -18.95 -12.98 -25.12
C ASN A 391 -19.81 -11.75 -25.43
N LYS A 392 -19.20 -10.64 -25.81
CA LYS A 392 -19.94 -9.43 -26.22
C LYS A 392 -20.74 -9.65 -27.51
N GLN A 393 -20.20 -10.42 -28.45
CA GLN A 393 -20.91 -10.81 -29.68
C GLN A 393 -22.14 -11.64 -29.35
N ALA A 394 -22.00 -12.71 -28.55
CA ALA A 394 -23.13 -13.56 -28.15
C ALA A 394 -24.20 -12.79 -27.35
N GLN A 395 -23.81 -11.88 -26.46
CA GLN A 395 -24.75 -11.00 -25.76
C GLN A 395 -25.54 -10.13 -26.74
N ALA A 396 -24.88 -9.56 -27.76
CA ALA A 396 -25.54 -8.76 -28.78
C ALA A 396 -26.48 -9.59 -29.63
N GLU A 397 -26.07 -10.80 -30.05
CA GLU A 397 -26.91 -11.74 -30.80
C GLU A 397 -28.19 -12.08 -30.03
N ILE A 398 -28.09 -12.46 -28.75
CA ILE A 398 -29.26 -12.76 -27.90
C ILE A 398 -30.21 -11.56 -27.84
N VAL A 399 -29.68 -10.35 -27.65
CA VAL A 399 -30.49 -9.12 -27.60
C VAL A 399 -31.21 -8.89 -28.93
N GLN A 400 -30.51 -9.03 -30.05
CA GLN A 400 -31.07 -8.83 -31.39
C GLN A 400 -32.11 -9.90 -31.72
N GLU A 401 -31.86 -11.17 -31.40
CA GLU A 401 -32.81 -12.26 -31.61
C GLU A 401 -34.12 -12.03 -30.86
N ILE A 402 -34.05 -11.60 -29.60
CA ILE A 402 -35.25 -11.30 -28.81
C ILE A 402 -36.01 -10.11 -29.41
N ALA A 403 -35.30 -9.01 -29.73
CA ALA A 403 -35.93 -7.81 -30.30
C ALA A 403 -36.62 -8.11 -31.65
N GLN A 404 -35.93 -8.83 -32.54
CA GLN A 404 -36.46 -9.24 -33.84
C GLN A 404 -37.64 -10.20 -33.69
N ALA A 405 -37.60 -11.15 -32.76
CA ALA A 405 -38.70 -12.07 -32.51
C ALA A 405 -39.96 -11.35 -32.00
N LEU A 406 -39.81 -10.30 -31.19
CA LEU A 406 -40.93 -9.46 -30.74
C LEU A 406 -41.54 -8.67 -31.91
N LEU A 407 -40.69 -8.11 -32.79
CA LEU A 407 -41.12 -7.39 -33.99
C LEU A 407 -41.88 -8.31 -34.95
N THR A 408 -41.33 -9.49 -35.26
CA THR A 408 -41.95 -10.45 -36.19
C THR A 408 -43.29 -10.99 -35.67
N LYS A 409 -43.47 -11.09 -34.34
CA LYS A 409 -44.75 -11.47 -33.72
C LYS A 409 -45.75 -10.32 -33.60
N GLY A 410 -45.38 -9.11 -34.01
CA GLY A 410 -46.23 -7.92 -33.91
C GLY A 410 -46.46 -7.45 -32.47
N LEU A 411 -45.57 -7.80 -31.53
CA LEU A 411 -45.65 -7.36 -30.13
C LEU A 411 -45.04 -5.96 -29.94
N VAL A 412 -44.15 -5.56 -30.84
CA VAL A 412 -43.57 -4.20 -30.93
C VAL A 412 -43.55 -3.76 -32.40
N ASN A 413 -43.49 -2.46 -32.64
CA ASN A 413 -43.31 -1.91 -33.98
C ASN A 413 -41.82 -1.63 -34.29
N ALA A 414 -41.51 -1.29 -35.55
CA ALA A 414 -40.13 -1.05 -35.99
C ALA A 414 -39.47 0.15 -35.28
N GLU A 415 -40.26 1.14 -34.85
CA GLU A 415 -39.74 2.31 -34.10
C GLU A 415 -39.30 1.92 -32.68
N GLN A 416 -39.95 0.91 -32.09
CA GLN A 416 -39.70 0.44 -30.72
C GLN A 416 -38.57 -0.60 -30.63
N GLU A 417 -38.18 -1.24 -31.73
CA GLU A 417 -37.17 -2.30 -31.74
C GLU A 417 -35.84 -1.84 -31.11
N PHE A 418 -35.39 -0.63 -31.46
CA PHE A 418 -34.17 -0.04 -30.92
C PHE A 418 -34.25 0.19 -29.41
N ASP A 419 -35.38 0.70 -28.91
CA ASP A 419 -35.58 0.95 -27.49
C ASP A 419 -35.61 -0.37 -26.70
N VAL A 420 -36.23 -1.42 -27.26
CA VAL A 420 -36.23 -2.77 -26.68
C VAL A 420 -34.81 -3.32 -26.59
N ALA A 421 -34.04 -3.24 -27.67
CA ALA A 421 -32.65 -3.70 -27.68
C ALA A 421 -31.80 -2.97 -26.63
N ARG A 422 -32.00 -1.65 -26.47
CA ARG A 422 -31.35 -0.86 -25.42
C ARG A 422 -31.73 -1.35 -24.02
N VAL A 423 -33.01 -1.53 -23.73
CA VAL A 423 -33.48 -2.00 -22.42
C VAL A 423 -32.96 -3.40 -22.10
N LEU A 424 -32.93 -4.30 -23.10
CA LEU A 424 -32.36 -5.63 -22.95
C LEU A 424 -30.85 -5.59 -22.68
N LYS A 425 -30.12 -4.69 -23.34
CA LYS A 425 -28.69 -4.47 -23.07
C LYS A 425 -28.43 -3.96 -21.65
N GLU A 426 -29.35 -3.20 -21.07
CA GLU A 426 -29.26 -2.73 -19.67
C GLU A 426 -29.72 -3.78 -18.65
N SER A 427 -30.21 -4.94 -19.11
CA SER A 427 -30.62 -6.06 -18.26
C SER A 427 -29.46 -6.98 -17.88
N LYS A 428 -29.76 -8.03 -17.10
CA LYS A 428 -28.78 -9.06 -16.70
C LYS A 428 -28.20 -9.88 -17.87
N ILE A 429 -28.68 -9.70 -19.10
CA ILE A 429 -28.07 -10.31 -20.30
C ILE A 429 -26.61 -9.84 -20.44
N SER A 430 -26.32 -8.57 -20.13
CA SER A 430 -24.97 -8.03 -20.18
C SER A 430 -24.02 -8.59 -19.11
N ASP A 431 -24.54 -9.28 -18.11
CA ASP A 431 -23.77 -9.94 -17.04
C ASP A 431 -23.36 -11.39 -17.40
N LEU A 432 -23.84 -11.93 -18.53
CA LEU A 432 -23.46 -13.28 -18.99
C LEU A 432 -21.97 -13.34 -19.34
N THR A 433 -21.31 -14.45 -19.01
CA THR A 433 -19.86 -14.64 -19.20
C THR A 433 -19.51 -15.97 -19.86
N GLU A 434 -20.50 -16.83 -20.08
CA GLU A 434 -20.35 -18.23 -20.50
C GLU A 434 -19.89 -18.38 -21.95
N PHE A 435 -20.02 -17.33 -22.76
CA PHE A 435 -19.66 -17.35 -24.18
C PHE A 435 -18.23 -16.86 -24.43
N GLY A 436 -17.49 -16.52 -23.37
CA GLY A 436 -16.07 -16.20 -23.45
C GLY A 436 -15.21 -17.43 -23.72
N ARG A 437 -14.17 -17.27 -24.53
CA ARG A 437 -13.17 -18.34 -24.78
C ARG A 437 -12.20 -18.54 -23.61
N VAL A 438 -12.06 -17.50 -22.80
CA VAL A 438 -11.10 -17.40 -21.71
C VAL A 438 -11.48 -18.32 -20.55
N VAL A 439 -10.53 -19.13 -20.09
CA VAL A 439 -10.67 -19.80 -18.78
C VAL A 439 -10.35 -18.78 -17.69
N HIS A 440 -11.13 -18.78 -16.60
CA HIS A 440 -10.92 -17.84 -15.51
C HIS A 440 -9.65 -18.16 -14.71
N ALA A 441 -9.07 -17.15 -14.05
CA ALA A 441 -7.81 -17.29 -13.33
C ALA A 441 -7.86 -18.35 -12.22
N GLU A 442 -8.98 -18.43 -11.48
CA GLU A 442 -9.21 -19.42 -10.43
C GLU A 442 -9.22 -20.83 -11.02
N MET A 443 -9.85 -21.00 -12.19
CA MET A 443 -9.94 -22.28 -12.87
C MET A 443 -8.58 -22.69 -13.43
N ASP A 444 -7.82 -21.77 -14.04
CA ASP A 444 -6.46 -22.08 -14.48
C ASP A 444 -5.55 -22.45 -13.30
N ALA A 445 -5.67 -21.78 -12.15
CA ALA A 445 -4.90 -22.13 -10.96
C ALA A 445 -5.23 -23.56 -10.47
N LEU A 446 -6.51 -23.94 -10.40
CA LEU A 446 -6.94 -25.31 -10.05
C LEU A 446 -6.47 -26.35 -11.08
N LEU A 447 -6.60 -26.03 -12.37
CA LEU A 447 -6.15 -26.90 -13.46
C LEU A 447 -4.63 -27.02 -13.51
N SER A 448 -3.89 -25.99 -13.10
CA SER A 448 -2.44 -26.02 -12.96
C SER A 448 -2.02 -27.05 -11.90
N CYS A 449 -2.68 -27.06 -10.75
CA CYS A 449 -2.52 -28.12 -9.75
C CYS A 449 -2.84 -29.51 -10.34
N SER A 450 -3.95 -29.65 -11.06
CA SER A 450 -4.35 -30.93 -11.69
C SER A 450 -3.31 -31.45 -12.68
N ARG A 451 -2.83 -30.59 -13.60
CA ARG A 451 -1.78 -30.93 -14.57
C ARG A 451 -0.47 -31.36 -13.90
N ALA A 452 -0.15 -30.77 -12.74
CA ALA A 452 1.04 -31.10 -11.97
C ALA A 452 0.86 -32.27 -10.98
N GLY A 453 -0.34 -32.86 -10.88
CA GLY A 453 -0.64 -33.91 -9.90
C GLY A 453 -0.63 -33.42 -8.44
N ILE A 454 -0.86 -32.12 -8.21
CA ILE A 454 -0.85 -31.51 -6.88
C ILE A 454 -2.30 -31.47 -6.35
N PRO A 455 -2.61 -32.07 -5.18
CA PRO A 455 -3.95 -32.01 -4.62
C PRO A 455 -4.30 -30.60 -4.16
N THR A 456 -5.56 -30.18 -4.31
CA THR A 456 -6.07 -28.87 -3.90
C THR A 456 -6.84 -28.90 -2.58
N VAL A 457 -7.05 -30.08 -1.99
CA VAL A 457 -7.77 -30.21 -0.71
C VAL A 457 -7.03 -29.48 0.42
N GLY A 458 -7.76 -28.71 1.23
CA GLY A 458 -7.21 -27.96 2.37
C GLY A 458 -6.39 -26.72 1.97
N THR A 459 -6.46 -26.28 0.72
CA THR A 459 -5.68 -25.12 0.24
C THR A 459 -6.40 -23.80 0.44
N THR A 460 -5.66 -22.69 0.34
CA THR A 460 -6.21 -21.33 0.25
C THR A 460 -6.04 -20.80 -1.18
N LEU A 461 -7.09 -20.21 -1.74
CA LEU A 461 -7.05 -19.53 -3.03
C LEU A 461 -7.02 -18.01 -2.81
N TYR A 462 -6.13 -17.32 -3.50
CA TYR A 462 -6.06 -15.86 -3.56
C TYR A 462 -6.44 -15.44 -4.98
N CYS A 463 -7.36 -14.50 -5.14
CA CYS A 463 -7.76 -13.99 -6.45
C CYS A 463 -7.76 -12.47 -6.44
N THR A 464 -7.33 -11.85 -7.54
CA THR A 464 -7.36 -10.39 -7.66
C THR A 464 -8.80 -9.85 -7.70
N THR A 465 -9.81 -10.71 -7.81
CA THR A 465 -11.22 -10.35 -7.82
C THR A 465 -12.10 -11.39 -7.15
N PHE A 466 -13.36 -11.05 -6.85
CA PHE A 466 -14.30 -12.03 -6.28
C PHE A 466 -14.63 -13.15 -7.30
N PRO A 467 -14.50 -14.44 -6.93
CA PRO A 467 -14.82 -15.54 -7.84
C PRO A 467 -16.29 -15.59 -8.28
N CYS A 468 -16.52 -15.71 -9.59
CA CYS A 468 -17.87 -15.85 -10.12
C CYS A 468 -18.54 -17.15 -9.64
N HIS A 469 -19.86 -17.26 -9.77
CA HIS A 469 -20.61 -18.44 -9.33
C HIS A 469 -20.20 -19.72 -10.08
N ASN A 470 -19.78 -19.59 -11.34
CA ASN A 470 -19.21 -20.70 -12.10
C ASN A 470 -17.84 -21.14 -11.57
N CYS A 471 -17.02 -20.24 -11.06
CA CYS A 471 -15.76 -20.60 -10.41
C CYS A 471 -15.99 -21.19 -9.02
N ALA A 472 -16.93 -20.63 -8.25
CA ALA A 472 -17.22 -21.03 -6.88
C ALA A 472 -17.54 -22.52 -6.75
N LYS A 473 -18.39 -23.08 -7.62
CA LYS A 473 -18.71 -24.53 -7.60
C LYS A 473 -17.47 -25.43 -7.75
N HIS A 474 -16.48 -25.02 -8.54
CA HIS A 474 -15.24 -25.76 -8.72
C HIS A 474 -14.29 -25.57 -7.54
N ILE A 475 -14.21 -24.35 -6.98
CA ILE A 475 -13.48 -24.07 -5.74
C ILE A 475 -14.00 -25.00 -4.63
N ILE A 476 -15.31 -25.08 -4.46
CA ILE A 476 -15.98 -25.96 -3.48
C ILE A 476 -15.61 -27.42 -3.75
N ALA A 477 -15.86 -27.91 -4.97
CA ALA A 477 -15.60 -29.31 -5.32
C ALA A 477 -14.13 -29.72 -5.22
N SER A 478 -13.20 -28.77 -5.37
CA SER A 478 -11.75 -29.01 -5.29
C SER A 478 -11.21 -29.12 -3.86
N GLY A 479 -12.03 -28.83 -2.84
CA GLY A 479 -11.66 -28.90 -1.43
C GLY A 479 -10.82 -27.73 -0.92
N VAL A 480 -10.82 -26.58 -1.63
CA VAL A 480 -10.28 -25.31 -1.10
C VAL A 480 -11.07 -24.93 0.14
N THR A 481 -10.42 -24.46 1.21
CA THR A 481 -11.08 -24.13 2.49
C THR A 481 -11.17 -22.63 2.76
N ARG A 482 -10.40 -21.82 2.03
CA ARG A 482 -10.36 -20.37 2.18
C ARG A 482 -10.12 -19.69 0.84
N VAL A 483 -10.82 -18.59 0.59
CA VAL A 483 -10.67 -17.73 -0.59
C VAL A 483 -10.43 -16.30 -0.11
N VAL A 484 -9.35 -15.68 -0.57
CA VAL A 484 -9.03 -14.26 -0.31
C VAL A 484 -9.16 -13.47 -1.61
N TYR A 485 -9.92 -12.39 -1.62
CA TYR A 485 -10.22 -11.64 -2.85
C TYR A 485 -10.12 -10.11 -2.69
N VAL A 486 -9.91 -9.38 -3.78
CA VAL A 486 -10.01 -7.90 -3.80
C VAL A 486 -11.29 -7.51 -4.54
N GLU A 487 -12.34 -7.04 -3.88
CA GLU A 487 -13.58 -6.57 -4.54
C GLU A 487 -14.52 -5.89 -3.53
N PRO A 488 -14.92 -4.61 -3.71
CA PRO A 488 -15.87 -3.95 -2.81
C PRO A 488 -17.33 -4.34 -3.07
N TYR A 489 -17.66 -4.83 -4.28
CA TYR A 489 -19.01 -5.24 -4.67
C TYR A 489 -19.03 -6.63 -5.30
N PRO A 490 -19.16 -7.69 -4.50
CA PRO A 490 -19.30 -9.05 -5.03
C PRO A 490 -20.62 -9.21 -5.83
N LYS A 491 -20.55 -9.23 -7.17
CA LYS A 491 -21.72 -9.51 -8.04
C LYS A 491 -22.06 -11.00 -8.18
N SER A 492 -21.28 -11.87 -7.55
CA SER A 492 -21.37 -13.31 -7.73
C SER A 492 -22.52 -13.91 -6.91
N ARG A 493 -23.33 -14.75 -7.55
CA ARG A 493 -24.34 -15.59 -6.87
C ARG A 493 -23.75 -16.77 -6.10
N ALA A 494 -22.44 -16.80 -5.88
CA ALA A 494 -21.79 -17.87 -5.13
C ALA A 494 -22.41 -18.04 -3.72
N LEU A 495 -22.65 -16.94 -3.02
CA LEU A 495 -23.27 -16.97 -1.68
C LEU A 495 -24.74 -17.41 -1.75
N ASP A 496 -25.47 -17.03 -2.80
CA ASP A 496 -26.88 -17.41 -2.98
C ASP A 496 -27.03 -18.89 -3.32
N PHE A 497 -26.16 -19.41 -4.19
CA PHE A 497 -26.25 -20.77 -4.74
C PHE A 497 -25.60 -21.82 -3.85
N HIS A 498 -24.64 -21.43 -3.02
CA HIS A 498 -23.83 -22.35 -2.23
C HIS A 498 -23.77 -21.96 -0.75
N SER A 499 -24.83 -21.34 -0.22
CA SER A 499 -24.89 -20.90 1.18
C SER A 499 -24.66 -22.02 2.21
N GLU A 500 -24.88 -23.28 1.82
CA GLU A 500 -24.58 -24.49 2.59
C GLU A 500 -23.10 -24.90 2.57
N SER A 501 -22.31 -24.30 1.69
CA SER A 501 -20.91 -24.64 1.45
C SER A 501 -19.95 -23.45 1.64
N VAL A 502 -20.42 -22.21 1.46
CA VAL A 502 -19.60 -21.00 1.52
C VAL A 502 -20.15 -19.99 2.52
N GLN A 503 -19.25 -19.23 3.14
CA GLN A 503 -19.60 -18.10 4.01
C GLN A 503 -18.75 -16.89 3.66
N LEU A 504 -19.36 -15.70 3.70
CA LEU A 504 -18.61 -14.46 3.65
C LEU A 504 -18.09 -14.16 5.05
N ARG A 505 -16.78 -14.32 5.25
CA ARG A 505 -16.17 -14.01 6.55
C ARG A 505 -15.62 -12.59 6.50
N SER A 506 -16.40 -11.69 7.05
CA SER A 506 -15.91 -10.37 7.43
C SER A 506 -15.50 -10.36 8.90
N GLU A 507 -14.72 -9.37 9.33
CA GLU A 507 -14.26 -9.23 10.72
C GLU A 507 -15.41 -8.98 11.74
N PHE A 508 -16.67 -9.24 11.37
CA PHE A 508 -17.86 -9.15 12.21
C PHE A 508 -18.33 -10.48 12.77
N ASP A 509 -17.96 -11.59 12.15
CA ASP A 509 -18.44 -12.90 12.55
C ASP A 509 -17.51 -13.49 13.61
N SER A 510 -17.91 -13.27 14.87
CA SER A 510 -17.42 -13.98 16.04
C SER A 510 -18.10 -15.35 16.14
N SER A 511 -18.19 -16.10 15.05
CA SER A 511 -18.66 -17.48 15.10
C SER A 511 -17.47 -18.40 15.37
N SER A 512 -17.38 -18.83 16.62
CA SER A 512 -16.52 -19.91 17.09
C SER A 512 -17.17 -21.29 16.94
N GLU A 513 -18.14 -21.47 16.04
CA GLU A 513 -18.93 -22.71 15.96
C GLU A 513 -19.01 -23.26 14.52
N ASP A 514 -18.58 -24.51 14.37
CA ASP A 514 -18.60 -25.43 13.21
C ASP A 514 -17.95 -24.97 11.88
N ASN A 515 -16.64 -25.15 11.86
CA ASN A 515 -15.64 -24.83 10.84
C ASN A 515 -15.72 -25.70 9.55
N LYS A 516 -16.91 -25.93 8.98
CA LYS A 516 -17.07 -26.74 7.74
C LYS A 516 -17.27 -25.92 6.45
N LEU A 517 -17.66 -24.64 6.55
CA LEU A 517 -17.88 -23.79 5.39
C LEU A 517 -16.59 -23.14 4.88
N ILE A 518 -16.50 -22.97 3.57
CA ILE A 518 -15.38 -22.29 2.91
C ILE A 518 -15.50 -20.79 3.16
N ALA A 519 -14.45 -20.20 3.75
CA ALA A 519 -14.42 -18.78 4.07
C ALA A 519 -14.01 -17.95 2.84
N PHE A 520 -14.89 -17.05 2.40
CA PHE A 520 -14.58 -16.00 1.43
C PHE A 520 -14.30 -14.71 2.19
N GLU A 521 -13.08 -14.19 2.07
CA GLU A 521 -12.56 -13.08 2.86
C GLU A 521 -12.03 -11.96 1.95
N PRO A 522 -12.34 -10.68 2.21
CA PRO A 522 -11.71 -9.58 1.52
C PRO A 522 -10.22 -9.50 1.90
N PHE A 523 -9.37 -9.16 0.93
CA PHE A 523 -7.95 -8.94 1.15
C PHE A 523 -7.71 -7.70 2.01
N ILE A 524 -6.76 -7.82 2.94
CA ILE A 524 -6.36 -6.75 3.85
C ILE A 524 -4.84 -6.65 3.85
N GLY A 525 -4.31 -5.47 3.58
CA GLY A 525 -2.88 -5.23 3.55
C GLY A 525 -2.43 -4.35 2.40
N VAL A 526 -1.12 -4.31 2.19
CA VAL A 526 -0.48 -3.56 1.11
C VAL A 526 -0.86 -4.15 -0.25
N GLY A 527 -1.40 -3.29 -1.11
CA GLY A 527 -1.75 -3.60 -2.49
C GLY A 527 -0.52 -3.80 -3.37
N PRO A 528 -0.70 -4.45 -4.54
CA PRO A 528 0.40 -4.88 -5.41
C PRO A 528 1.28 -3.73 -5.89
N ARG A 529 0.69 -2.56 -6.21
CA ARG A 529 1.43 -1.41 -6.73
C ARG A 529 2.53 -0.94 -5.78
N ARG A 530 2.28 -0.97 -4.47
CA ARG A 530 3.22 -0.51 -3.44
C ARG A 530 3.99 -1.64 -2.76
N PHE A 531 3.80 -2.89 -3.17
CA PHE A 531 4.41 -4.03 -2.51
C PHE A 531 5.95 -3.94 -2.56
N LEU A 532 6.53 -3.74 -3.74
CA LEU A 532 7.99 -3.60 -3.89
C LEU A 532 8.49 -2.29 -3.27
N ASP A 533 7.76 -1.19 -3.39
CA ASP A 533 8.11 0.09 -2.77
C ASP A 533 8.29 -0.04 -1.25
N LEU A 534 7.35 -0.71 -0.58
CA LEU A 534 7.28 -0.75 0.88
C LEU A 534 8.10 -1.90 1.50
N PHE A 535 8.30 -3.01 0.78
CA PHE A 535 9.00 -4.18 1.33
C PHE A 535 10.38 -4.47 0.75
N SER A 536 10.69 -4.00 -0.48
CA SER A 536 12.01 -4.19 -1.05
C SER A 536 13.03 -3.26 -0.41
N MET A 537 14.30 -3.68 -0.34
CA MET A 537 15.37 -2.77 0.09
C MET A 537 15.78 -1.77 -1.00
N SER A 538 15.64 -2.14 -2.28
CA SER A 538 16.21 -1.36 -3.39
C SER A 538 15.48 -1.47 -4.74
N LEU A 539 14.46 -2.33 -4.88
CA LEU A 539 13.76 -2.51 -6.16
C LEU A 539 12.61 -1.50 -6.36
N GLY A 540 12.16 -0.84 -5.29
CA GLY A 540 11.08 0.14 -5.38
C GLY A 540 11.55 1.51 -5.86
N ALA A 541 10.60 2.40 -6.16
CA ALA A 541 10.86 3.80 -6.51
C ALA A 541 11.37 4.64 -5.31
N GLY A 542 11.33 4.06 -4.10
CA GLY A 542 11.68 4.72 -2.85
C GLY A 542 13.15 4.66 -2.45
N SER A 543 13.50 5.42 -1.41
CA SER A 543 14.86 5.44 -0.84
C SER A 543 15.33 4.05 -0.39
N LYS A 544 16.62 3.76 -0.43
CA LYS A 544 17.15 2.44 -0.03
C LYS A 544 16.85 2.15 1.46
N LEU A 545 16.26 0.99 1.75
CA LEU A 545 16.01 0.57 3.13
C LEU A 545 17.32 0.08 3.75
N ARG A 546 17.70 0.62 4.91
CA ARG A 546 18.85 0.17 5.68
C ARG A 546 18.35 -0.57 6.92
N ARG A 547 18.83 -1.80 7.13
CA ARG A 547 18.46 -2.64 8.27
C ARG A 547 19.56 -2.80 9.31
N LYS A 548 20.79 -2.44 8.94
CA LYS A 548 21.96 -2.54 9.80
C LYS A 548 22.94 -1.40 9.58
N ASP A 549 23.74 -1.12 10.60
CA ASP A 549 24.90 -0.24 10.51
C ASP A 549 26.09 -0.95 9.81
N LYS A 550 27.22 -0.24 9.68
CA LYS A 550 28.45 -0.81 9.09
C LYS A 550 29.06 -1.93 9.95
N ASN A 551 28.74 -1.99 11.24
CA ASN A 551 29.25 -2.98 12.18
C ASN A 551 28.39 -4.25 12.24
N GLY A 552 27.22 -4.24 11.59
CA GLY A 552 26.29 -5.37 11.58
C GLY A 552 25.16 -5.27 12.60
N SER A 553 25.12 -4.22 13.42
CA SER A 553 24.09 -3.99 14.43
C SER A 553 22.79 -3.49 13.79
N THR A 554 21.65 -3.85 14.38
CA THR A 554 20.34 -3.34 13.98
C THR A 554 20.25 -1.83 14.16
N LEU A 555 19.57 -1.16 13.22
CA LEU A 555 19.25 0.26 13.34
C LEU A 555 18.00 0.48 14.19
N ASP A 556 18.05 1.49 15.05
CA ASP A 556 16.86 2.02 15.71
C ASP A 556 16.02 2.81 14.70
N TRP A 557 14.71 2.78 14.91
CA TRP A 557 13.75 3.49 14.08
C TRP A 557 12.91 4.42 14.95
N ASP A 558 12.82 5.68 14.52
CA ASP A 558 11.98 6.70 15.14
C ASP A 558 11.06 7.32 14.10
N LYS A 559 9.75 7.21 14.35
CA LYS A 559 8.69 7.78 13.51
C LYS A 559 8.83 9.29 13.25
N THR A 560 9.51 10.03 14.12
CA THR A 560 9.66 11.48 13.99
C THR A 560 10.75 11.85 12.98
N THR A 561 11.81 11.05 12.88
CA THR A 561 13.01 11.33 12.07
C THR A 561 13.17 10.42 10.84
N ALA A 562 12.49 9.28 10.81
CA ALA A 562 12.64 8.31 9.73
C ALA A 562 12.22 8.86 8.35
N PRO A 563 12.98 8.57 7.27
CA PRO A 563 12.66 9.06 5.95
C PRO A 563 11.38 8.41 5.39
N ILE A 564 10.62 9.19 4.64
CA ILE A 564 9.48 8.71 3.86
C ILE A 564 10.05 7.83 2.74
N ARG A 565 9.42 6.68 2.51
CA ARG A 565 9.81 5.69 1.52
C ARG A 565 9.86 6.31 0.13
N THR A 566 8.76 6.95 -0.27
CA THR A 566 8.61 7.68 -1.53
C THR A 566 8.19 9.13 -1.24
N PRO A 567 9.13 10.03 -0.94
CA PRO A 567 8.80 11.40 -0.53
C PRO A 567 8.26 12.21 -1.71
N LEU A 568 7.25 13.06 -1.44
CA LEU A 568 6.87 14.11 -2.38
C LEU A 568 7.88 15.26 -2.31
N ILE A 569 8.46 15.63 -3.45
CA ILE A 569 9.49 16.67 -3.52
C ILE A 569 8.98 17.82 -4.37
N SER A 570 9.07 19.03 -3.85
CA SER A 570 8.65 20.26 -4.52
C SER A 570 9.68 20.78 -5.53
N LYS A 571 10.63 19.94 -5.94
CA LYS A 571 11.82 20.31 -6.71
C LYS A 571 11.80 19.58 -8.04
N SER A 572 12.13 20.31 -9.09
CA SER A 572 12.26 19.74 -10.43
C SER A 572 13.51 18.85 -10.51
N TYR A 573 13.53 17.95 -11.50
CA TYR A 573 14.72 17.15 -11.76
C TYR A 573 15.96 18.02 -12.06
N LEU A 574 15.77 19.21 -12.63
CA LEU A 574 16.84 20.18 -12.90
C LEU A 574 17.44 20.77 -11.62
N GLU A 575 16.62 21.04 -10.60
CA GLU A 575 17.12 21.48 -9.29
C GLU A 575 17.88 20.35 -8.58
N ILE A 576 17.39 19.11 -8.71
CA ILE A 576 18.06 17.93 -8.16
C ILE A 576 19.39 17.68 -8.89
N GLU A 577 19.43 17.83 -10.21
CA GLU A 577 20.64 17.74 -11.03
C GLU A 577 21.67 18.77 -10.61
N LYS A 578 21.25 20.03 -10.40
CA LYS A 578 22.12 21.07 -9.88
C LYS A 578 22.71 20.70 -8.52
N ALA A 579 21.90 20.18 -7.60
CA ALA A 579 22.39 19.72 -6.31
C ALA A 579 23.38 18.54 -6.45
N ALA A 580 23.19 17.65 -7.42
CA ALA A 580 24.13 16.59 -7.72
C ALA A 580 25.48 17.13 -8.25
N SER A 581 25.46 18.15 -9.12
CA SER A 581 26.67 18.85 -9.58
C SER A 581 27.40 19.50 -8.40
N GLU A 582 26.69 20.21 -7.53
CA GLU A 582 27.28 20.84 -6.34
C GLU A 582 27.90 19.79 -5.40
N ILE A 583 27.27 18.61 -5.25
CA ILE A 583 27.87 17.49 -4.51
C ILE A 583 29.17 17.05 -5.18
N TRP A 584 29.22 16.90 -6.51
CA TRP A 584 30.43 16.47 -7.21
C TRP A 584 31.57 17.49 -7.09
N ASP A 585 31.28 18.77 -7.32
CA ASP A 585 32.27 19.85 -7.31
C ASP A 585 32.95 19.95 -5.93
N GLU A 586 32.18 19.81 -4.85
CA GLU A 586 32.72 19.84 -3.47
C GLU A 586 33.76 18.75 -3.16
N TYR A 587 33.67 17.56 -3.79
CA TYR A 587 34.61 16.46 -3.58
C TYR A 587 35.68 16.37 -4.68
N SER A 588 35.48 17.02 -5.82
CA SER A 588 36.45 17.03 -6.92
C SER A 588 37.44 18.20 -6.83
N GLU A 589 37.09 19.29 -6.15
CA GLU A 589 38.00 20.43 -5.87
C GLU A 589 38.98 20.20 -4.71
N THR A 590 38.86 19.09 -3.97
CA THR A 590 39.91 18.68 -3.03
C THR A 590 41.06 18.03 -3.80
N ASP A 591 42.23 18.69 -3.82
CA ASP A 591 43.52 18.35 -4.47
C ASP A 591 44.14 16.96 -4.15
N LYS A 592 43.34 15.93 -3.85
CA LYS A 592 43.79 14.55 -3.75
C LYS A 592 43.30 13.78 -4.99
N PRO A 593 44.19 13.31 -5.86
CA PRO A 593 43.78 12.48 -6.98
C PRO A 593 43.10 11.20 -6.47
N PHE A 594 42.02 10.82 -7.16
CA PHE A 594 41.23 9.62 -6.92
C PHE A 594 42.04 8.33 -7.01
#